data_AF-A0A955SG60-F1
#
_entry.id   AF-A0A955SG60-F1
#
_cell.length_a   1.000
_cell.length_b   1.000
_cell.length_c   1.000
_cell.angle_alpha   90.00
_cell.angle_beta   90.00
_cell.angle_gamma   90.00
#
_symmetry.space_group_name_H-M   'P 1'
#
loop_
_entity.id
_entity.type
_entity.pdbx_description
1 polymer ?
#
loop_
_entity_poly.entity_id
_entity_poly.type
_entity_poly.pdbx_seq_one_letter_code
_entity_poly.pdbx_strand_id
1 'polypeptide(L)'
;LAVVHNFACHPYITVPMGGVTADFPGFSCQTIEENLEGDAMALFLQGAGGDITSILYKDVNRPRDSEPLGRMLGLSTLKAVRKIETKEGEFRVINETIELPRKTDFDEKVAELEAEEEALLKSLRGTSLNFKTFLPLYIKYSLDPEHPFYYSYRYLQDEKVGRDEISGIDDQNRSHIQKYLRNIQAMEKLARIQDKIATLRRHQTINQEAGTPTVSMEVMGVRIGDFVLITNSTEPLVQVGLNLKEASPFEHTFMAGYTNGYIHYGPPASEYPKGGYEVTECLLAPEWQEIYEDKAKEILDRLQ
;
A
#
# COMPACT_ATOMS: atom_id res chain seq x y z
N LEU A 1 -17.83 22.26 20.42
CA LEU A 1 -18.37 21.48 19.27
C LEU A 1 -17.31 20.45 18.88
N ALA A 2 -17.68 19.22 18.52
CA ALA A 2 -16.72 18.25 17.98
C ALA A 2 -17.14 17.82 16.58
N VAL A 3 -16.20 17.78 15.64
CA VAL A 3 -16.40 17.27 14.27
C VAL A 3 -15.58 16.00 14.14
N VAL A 4 -16.25 14.89 13.82
CA VAL A 4 -15.59 13.62 13.53
C VAL A 4 -15.67 13.40 12.03
N HIS A 5 -14.54 13.15 11.38
CA HIS A 5 -14.49 12.79 9.96
C HIS A 5 -13.69 11.52 9.73
N ASN A 6 -14.24 10.66 8.86
CA ASN A 6 -13.64 9.39 8.50
C ASN A 6 -13.15 9.44 7.05
N PHE A 7 -11.91 9.04 6.83
CA PHE A 7 -11.33 8.96 5.49
C PHE A 7 -10.31 7.82 5.43
N ALA A 8 -10.22 7.17 4.27
CA ALA A 8 -9.30 6.07 4.04
C ALA A 8 -8.15 6.53 3.12
N CYS A 9 -6.94 6.62 3.67
CA CYS A 9 -5.69 6.84 2.93
C CYS A 9 -4.51 6.67 3.90
N HIS A 10 -3.40 6.07 3.48
CA HIS A 10 -2.21 5.98 4.32
C HIS A 10 -1.61 7.36 4.67
N PRO A 11 -1.35 7.65 5.96
CA PRO A 11 -0.71 8.90 6.41
C PRO A 11 0.82 8.78 6.45
N TYR A 12 1.45 8.57 5.28
CA TYR A 12 2.91 8.46 5.16
C TYR A 12 3.55 9.45 4.16
N ILE A 13 2.84 10.53 3.84
CA ILE A 13 3.27 11.52 2.84
C ILE A 13 4.39 12.39 3.40
N THR A 14 4.39 12.70 4.69
CA THR A 14 5.29 13.61 5.42
C THR A 14 5.21 15.08 4.96
N VAL A 15 6.13 15.91 5.46
CA VAL A 15 6.29 17.35 5.16
C VAL A 15 7.66 17.59 4.51
N PRO A 16 7.86 18.75 3.87
CA PRO A 16 9.17 19.10 3.32
C PRO A 16 10.26 18.97 4.39
N MET A 17 11.42 18.44 4.00
CA MET A 17 12.58 18.19 4.89
C MET A 17 12.40 17.10 5.95
N GLY A 18 11.28 16.36 5.97
CA GLY A 18 11.13 15.15 6.79
C GLY A 18 10.94 15.39 8.29
N GLY A 19 10.30 16.50 8.68
CA GLY A 19 9.97 16.78 10.08
C GLY A 19 8.90 15.86 10.67
N VAL A 20 8.82 15.81 12.00
CA VAL A 20 7.71 15.15 12.72
C VAL A 20 6.40 15.85 12.38
N THR A 21 5.39 15.08 11.99
CA THR A 21 4.10 15.61 11.53
C THR A 21 2.97 14.61 11.82
N ALA A 22 1.75 15.13 11.97
CA ALA A 22 0.52 14.35 11.99
C ALA A 22 -0.05 14.10 10.58
N ASP A 23 0.74 14.41 9.53
CA ASP A 23 0.44 14.21 8.10
C ASP A 23 -0.90 14.89 7.67
N PHE A 24 -1.47 14.46 6.55
CA PHE A 24 -2.72 15.00 6.02
C PHE A 24 -3.88 14.95 7.05
N PRO A 25 -3.99 13.95 7.97
CA PRO A 25 -4.99 14.00 9.04
C PRO A 25 -4.85 15.24 9.91
N GLY A 26 -3.64 15.54 10.38
CA GLY A 26 -3.37 16.72 11.20
C GLY A 26 -3.73 18.03 10.51
N PHE A 27 -3.28 18.20 9.27
CA PHE A 27 -3.63 19.39 8.49
C PHE A 27 -5.13 19.50 8.19
N SER A 28 -5.83 18.37 8.06
CA SER A 28 -7.28 18.35 7.89
C SER A 28 -8.01 18.79 9.17
N CYS A 29 -7.58 18.32 10.34
CA CYS A 29 -8.11 18.74 11.62
C CYS A 29 -7.88 20.24 11.84
N GLN A 30 -6.64 20.71 11.65
CA GLN A 30 -6.29 22.12 11.75
C GLN A 30 -7.19 22.99 10.86
N THR A 31 -7.38 22.58 9.60
CA THR A 31 -8.24 23.32 8.66
C THR A 31 -9.69 23.41 9.16
N ILE A 32 -10.22 22.35 9.76
CA ILE A 32 -11.60 22.34 10.29
C ILE A 32 -11.69 23.25 11.51
N GLU A 33 -10.75 23.13 12.45
CA GLU A 33 -10.71 23.88 13.72
C GLU A 33 -10.56 25.39 13.49
N GLU A 34 -9.68 25.80 12.58
CA GLU A 34 -9.47 27.22 12.23
C GLU A 34 -10.69 27.87 11.54
N ASN A 35 -11.64 27.08 11.02
CA ASN A 35 -12.77 27.56 10.23
C ASN A 35 -14.13 27.42 10.94
N LEU A 36 -14.16 26.94 12.18
CA LEU A 36 -15.37 26.85 12.99
C LEU A 36 -15.26 27.80 14.19
N GLU A 37 -16.40 28.36 14.61
CA GLU A 37 -16.44 29.27 15.75
C GLU A 37 -16.37 28.52 17.08
N GLY A 38 -15.80 29.19 18.09
CA GLY A 38 -15.59 28.64 19.43
C GLY A 38 -14.45 27.63 19.49
N ASP A 39 -14.31 26.93 20.62
CA ASP A 39 -13.31 25.89 20.81
C ASP A 39 -13.77 24.56 20.16
N ALA A 40 -13.95 24.59 18.84
CA ALA A 40 -14.30 23.39 18.07
C ALA A 40 -13.10 22.43 18.00
N MET A 41 -13.36 21.13 18.11
CA MET A 41 -12.33 20.08 18.04
C MET A 41 -12.60 19.16 16.84
N ALA A 42 -11.57 18.88 16.03
CA ALA A 42 -11.68 17.95 14.91
C ALA A 42 -11.00 16.61 15.22
N LEU A 43 -11.71 15.52 14.97
CA LEU A 43 -11.28 14.15 15.23
C LEU A 43 -11.26 13.37 13.92
N PHE A 44 -10.07 12.96 13.50
CA PHE A 44 -9.90 12.11 12.33
C PHE A 44 -9.98 10.63 12.72
N LEU A 45 -10.79 9.87 11.98
CA LEU A 45 -10.86 8.41 12.08
C LEU A 45 -10.34 7.78 10.79
N GLN A 46 -9.34 6.91 10.91
CA GLN A 46 -8.78 6.20 9.78
C GLN A 46 -9.73 5.11 9.28
N GLY A 47 -10.14 5.19 8.02
CA GLY A 47 -10.94 4.17 7.36
C GLY A 47 -10.13 2.96 6.89
N ALA A 48 -10.73 2.14 6.03
CA ALA A 48 -10.09 1.00 5.38
C ALA A 48 -9.09 1.46 4.29
N GLY A 49 -7.88 1.83 4.73
CA GLY A 49 -6.85 2.44 3.90
C GLY A 49 -5.68 1.53 3.55
N GLY A 50 -5.72 0.24 3.88
CA GLY A 50 -4.59 -0.70 3.74
C GLY A 50 -4.00 -0.75 2.33
N ASP A 51 -4.82 -0.64 1.30
CA ASP A 51 -4.44 -0.63 -0.11
C ASP A 51 -4.60 0.76 -0.77
N ILE A 52 -4.72 1.82 0.03
CA ILE A 52 -4.85 3.20 -0.47
C ILE A 52 -3.60 4.02 -0.19
N THR A 53 -3.01 4.55 -1.26
CA THR A 53 -1.89 5.49 -1.22
C THR A 53 -2.27 6.87 -1.76
N SER A 54 -1.47 7.87 -1.42
CA SER A 54 -1.62 9.20 -2.00
C SER A 54 -1.15 9.25 -3.45
N ILE A 55 -1.75 10.15 -4.23
CA ILE A 55 -1.23 10.48 -5.55
C ILE A 55 0.21 10.99 -5.40
N LEU A 56 1.09 10.60 -6.33
CA LEU A 56 2.51 10.98 -6.33
C LEU A 56 3.37 10.37 -5.20
N TYR A 57 2.91 9.32 -4.50
CA TYR A 57 3.68 8.64 -3.45
C TYR A 57 5.15 8.31 -3.79
N LYS A 58 5.45 8.00 -5.06
CA LYS A 58 6.80 7.69 -5.57
C LYS A 58 7.40 8.77 -6.47
N ASP A 59 6.83 9.98 -6.48
CA ASP A 59 7.41 11.08 -7.26
C ASP A 59 8.75 11.50 -6.64
N VAL A 60 9.76 11.64 -7.49
CA VAL A 60 11.13 12.03 -7.13
C VAL A 60 11.45 13.47 -7.54
N ASN A 61 10.53 14.13 -8.26
CA ASN A 61 10.72 15.47 -8.82
C ASN A 61 10.06 16.57 -7.98
N ARG A 62 9.34 16.20 -6.92
CA ARG A 62 8.61 17.13 -6.06
C ARG A 62 8.93 16.86 -4.60
N PRO A 63 9.02 17.90 -3.75
CA PRO A 63 9.11 17.68 -2.32
C PRO A 63 7.84 16.98 -1.84
N ARG A 64 8.01 16.10 -0.85
CA ARG A 64 6.88 15.52 -0.13
C ARG A 64 6.18 16.59 0.68
N ASP A 65 4.86 16.69 0.53
CA ASP A 65 4.05 17.68 1.22
C ASP A 65 2.60 17.19 1.38
N SER A 66 2.19 16.95 2.62
CA SER A 66 0.84 16.52 3.00
C SER A 66 -0.13 17.67 3.22
N GLU A 67 0.36 18.91 3.38
CA GLU A 67 -0.48 20.06 3.74
C GLU A 67 -1.55 20.36 2.67
N PRO A 68 -1.26 20.35 1.36
CA PRO A 68 -2.29 20.58 0.34
C PRO A 68 -3.41 19.54 0.37
N LEU A 69 -3.07 18.27 0.60
CA LEU A 69 -4.04 17.17 0.65
C LEU A 69 -4.88 17.22 1.93
N GLY A 70 -4.25 17.50 3.07
CA GLY A 70 -4.95 17.68 4.35
C GLY A 70 -5.91 18.85 4.33
N ARG A 71 -5.50 20.00 3.77
CA ARG A 71 -6.38 21.16 3.57
C ARG A 71 -7.54 20.85 2.65
N MET A 72 -7.31 20.13 1.56
CA MET A 72 -8.36 19.72 0.63
C MET A 72 -9.41 18.84 1.34
N LEU A 73 -8.95 17.88 2.14
CA LEU A 73 -9.83 17.03 2.96
C LEU A 73 -10.61 17.88 3.97
N GLY A 74 -9.95 18.76 4.73
CA GLY A 74 -10.60 19.63 5.71
C GLY A 74 -11.66 20.54 5.10
N LEU A 75 -11.37 21.18 3.96
CA LEU A 75 -12.33 21.99 3.22
C LEU A 75 -13.51 21.17 2.68
N SER A 76 -13.27 19.93 2.26
CA SER A 76 -14.34 19.00 1.84
C SER A 76 -15.24 18.65 3.03
N THR A 77 -14.65 18.33 4.18
CA THR A 77 -15.38 18.07 5.43
C THR A 77 -16.23 19.27 5.84
N LEU A 78 -15.69 20.49 5.81
CA LEU A 78 -16.43 21.71 6.14
C LEU A 78 -17.66 21.94 5.23
N LYS A 79 -17.59 21.54 3.95
CA LYS A 79 -18.76 21.58 3.06
C LYS A 79 -19.87 20.64 3.52
N ALA A 80 -19.53 19.49 4.10
CA ALA A 80 -20.50 18.56 4.67
C ALA A 80 -21.03 19.08 6.00
N VAL A 81 -20.16 19.53 6.92
CA VAL A 81 -20.53 20.05 8.25
C VAL A 81 -21.60 21.15 8.16
N ARG A 82 -21.47 22.09 7.21
CA ARG A 82 -22.44 23.18 7.01
C ARG A 82 -23.84 22.72 6.58
N LYS A 83 -24.00 21.46 6.18
CA LYS A 83 -25.28 20.85 5.76
C LYS A 83 -25.85 19.90 6.81
N ILE A 84 -25.12 19.63 7.89
CA ILE A 84 -25.58 18.71 8.94
C ILE A 84 -26.67 19.42 9.75
N GLU A 85 -27.85 18.80 9.82
CA GLU A 85 -28.91 19.22 10.72
C GLU A 85 -28.77 18.49 12.06
N THR A 86 -28.70 19.24 13.15
CA THR A 86 -28.58 18.67 14.50
C THR A 86 -29.92 18.12 14.96
N LYS A 87 -29.91 16.90 15.50
CA LYS A 87 -31.06 16.27 16.13
C LYS A 87 -30.65 15.52 17.39
N GLU A 88 -31.62 15.24 18.25
CA GLU A 88 -31.43 14.26 19.31
C GLU A 88 -31.17 12.88 18.68
N GLY A 89 -30.27 12.12 19.28
CA GLY A 89 -29.82 10.84 18.76
C GLY A 89 -29.55 9.87 19.89
N GLU A 90 -29.75 8.59 19.62
CA GLU A 90 -29.46 7.54 20.57
C GLU A 90 -27.96 7.28 20.65
N PHE A 91 -27.47 6.97 21.85
CA PHE A 91 -26.09 6.56 22.09
C PHE A 91 -26.05 5.09 22.52
N ARG A 92 -25.38 4.24 21.73
CA ARG A 92 -25.15 2.83 22.08
C ARG A 92 -23.72 2.44 21.78
N VAL A 93 -23.16 1.58 22.62
CA VAL A 93 -21.84 0.97 22.44
C VAL A 93 -21.96 -0.52 22.74
N ILE A 94 -21.41 -1.33 21.84
CA ILE A 94 -21.28 -2.78 21.99
C ILE A 94 -19.82 -3.11 21.70
N ASN A 95 -19.20 -3.98 22.50
CA ASN A 95 -17.90 -4.57 22.19
C ASN A 95 -17.97 -6.08 22.38
N GLU A 96 -17.28 -6.80 21.51
CA GLU A 96 -17.13 -8.24 21.56
C GLU A 96 -15.68 -8.58 21.17
N THR A 97 -15.14 -9.63 21.77
CA THR A 97 -13.82 -10.15 21.39
C THR A 97 -14.00 -11.37 20.50
N ILE A 98 -13.28 -11.40 19.37
CA ILE A 98 -13.20 -12.55 18.47
C ILE A 98 -11.80 -13.13 18.41
N GLU A 99 -11.71 -14.41 18.13
CA GLU A 99 -10.46 -15.13 17.91
C GLU A 99 -10.24 -15.33 16.42
N LEU A 100 -9.18 -14.74 15.89
CA LEU A 100 -8.84 -14.81 14.47
C LEU A 100 -7.72 -15.83 14.26
N PRO A 101 -7.83 -16.72 13.26
CA PRO A 101 -6.81 -17.73 13.00
C PRO A 101 -5.52 -17.09 12.49
N ARG A 102 -4.38 -17.58 12.97
CA ARG A 102 -3.06 -17.18 12.48
C ARG A 102 -2.69 -17.96 11.23
N LYS A 103 -1.97 -17.30 10.33
CA LYS A 103 -1.40 -17.87 9.11
C LYS A 103 -0.39 -18.99 9.45
N THR A 104 -0.36 -20.04 8.63
CA THR A 104 0.51 -21.24 8.84
C THR A 104 1.30 -21.66 7.61
N ASP A 105 1.02 -21.11 6.43
CA ASP A 105 1.65 -21.43 5.14
C ASP A 105 3.02 -20.74 4.92
N PHE A 106 3.65 -20.21 5.97
CA PHE A 106 4.92 -19.47 5.87
C PHE A 106 6.02 -20.29 5.21
N ASP A 107 6.21 -21.55 5.64
CA ASP A 107 7.29 -22.40 5.12
C ASP A 107 7.07 -22.78 3.65
N GLU A 108 5.82 -23.04 3.26
CA GLU A 108 5.45 -23.28 1.86
C GLU A 108 5.77 -22.06 1.00
N LYS A 109 5.35 -20.86 1.43
CA LYS A 109 5.59 -19.61 0.70
C LYS A 109 7.06 -19.22 0.65
N VAL A 110 7.82 -19.47 1.71
CA VAL A 110 9.27 -19.23 1.67
C VAL A 110 9.95 -20.22 0.72
N ALA A 111 9.56 -21.50 0.70
CA ALA A 111 10.13 -22.47 -0.23
C ALA A 111 9.85 -22.13 -1.70
N GLU A 112 8.63 -21.65 -2.02
CA GLU A 112 8.29 -21.14 -3.36
C GLU A 112 9.23 -19.98 -3.77
N LEU A 113 9.47 -19.04 -2.86
CA LEU A 113 10.33 -17.88 -3.10
C LEU A 113 11.81 -18.25 -3.23
N GLU A 114 12.30 -19.17 -2.41
CA GLU A 114 13.68 -19.69 -2.47
C GLU A 114 13.94 -20.42 -3.80
N ALA A 115 12.95 -21.18 -4.31
CA ALA A 115 13.06 -21.81 -5.62
C ALA A 115 13.12 -20.78 -6.76
N GLU A 116 12.31 -19.72 -6.67
CA GLU A 116 12.36 -18.62 -7.63
C GLU A 116 13.68 -17.84 -7.56
N GLU A 117 14.18 -17.60 -6.35
CA GLU A 117 15.48 -16.99 -6.10
C GLU A 117 16.60 -17.81 -6.77
N GLU A 118 16.63 -19.12 -6.55
CA GLU A 118 17.63 -20.02 -7.14
C GLU A 118 17.58 -19.98 -8.67
N ALA A 119 16.37 -19.98 -9.25
CA ALA A 119 16.17 -19.86 -10.69
C ALA A 119 16.72 -18.53 -11.24
N LEU A 120 16.47 -17.42 -10.55
CA LEU A 120 16.97 -16.09 -10.92
C LEU A 120 18.49 -16.01 -10.81
N LEU A 121 19.09 -16.53 -9.73
CA LEU A 121 20.54 -16.59 -9.56
C LEU A 121 21.19 -17.40 -10.70
N LYS A 122 20.62 -18.55 -11.06
CA LYS A 122 21.05 -19.37 -12.20
C LYS A 122 20.85 -18.68 -13.56
N SER A 123 19.99 -17.68 -13.65
CA SER A 123 19.74 -16.92 -14.89
C SER A 123 20.80 -15.86 -15.20
N LEU A 124 21.54 -15.39 -14.18
CA LEU A 124 22.54 -14.34 -14.32
C LEU A 124 23.69 -14.76 -15.24
N ARG A 125 24.18 -13.85 -16.09
CA ARG A 125 25.29 -14.12 -17.02
C ARG A 125 26.34 -13.01 -16.96
N GLY A 126 27.62 -13.37 -16.92
CA GLY A 126 28.73 -12.41 -16.95
C GLY A 126 28.67 -11.47 -18.16
N THR A 127 29.00 -10.20 -17.99
CA THR A 127 28.91 -9.15 -19.00
C THR A 127 30.13 -8.23 -18.91
N SER A 128 30.55 -7.69 -20.05
CA SER A 128 31.66 -6.72 -20.14
C SER A 128 31.21 -5.32 -19.71
N LEU A 129 29.90 -5.04 -19.73
CA LEU A 129 29.35 -3.78 -19.26
C LEU A 129 29.26 -3.76 -17.73
N ASN A 130 29.54 -2.60 -17.17
CA ASN A 130 29.23 -2.21 -15.80
C ASN A 130 28.43 -0.91 -15.83
N PHE A 131 27.93 -0.42 -14.70
CA PHE A 131 27.06 0.76 -14.68
C PHE A 131 27.69 1.98 -15.38
N LYS A 132 28.98 2.23 -15.17
CA LYS A 132 29.75 3.33 -15.77
C LYS A 132 29.78 3.28 -17.30
N THR A 133 29.83 2.09 -17.89
CA THR A 133 29.90 1.90 -19.36
C THR A 133 28.53 1.66 -19.97
N PHE A 134 27.63 1.01 -19.22
CA PHE A 134 26.26 0.75 -19.61
C PHE A 134 25.46 2.04 -19.78
N LEU A 135 25.43 2.93 -18.78
CA LEU A 135 24.52 4.06 -18.80
C LEU A 135 24.75 5.00 -20.00
N PRO A 136 25.99 5.43 -20.31
CA PRO A 136 26.24 6.25 -21.49
C PRO A 136 25.90 5.52 -22.80
N LEU A 137 26.22 4.22 -22.89
CA LEU A 137 25.94 3.43 -24.09
C LEU A 137 24.43 3.26 -24.30
N TYR A 138 23.69 2.96 -23.23
CA TYR A 138 22.23 2.84 -23.28
C TYR A 138 21.57 4.14 -23.72
N ILE A 139 21.96 5.28 -23.15
CA ILE A 139 21.48 6.60 -23.57
C ILE A 139 21.78 6.85 -25.04
N LYS A 140 23.04 6.65 -25.47
CA LYS A 140 23.46 6.80 -26.87
C LYS A 140 22.58 5.99 -27.83
N TYR A 141 22.30 4.73 -27.49
CA TYR A 141 21.48 3.82 -28.31
C TYR A 141 19.97 4.09 -28.23
N SER A 142 19.53 4.83 -27.21
CA SER A 142 18.12 5.21 -27.05
C SER A 142 17.79 6.53 -27.75
N LEU A 143 18.79 7.41 -27.91
CA LEU A 143 18.63 8.73 -28.55
C LEU A 143 18.54 8.64 -30.09
N ASP A 144 19.36 7.79 -30.70
CA ASP A 144 19.32 7.53 -32.15
C ASP A 144 19.33 6.02 -32.40
N PRO A 145 18.15 5.37 -32.44
CA PRO A 145 18.08 3.94 -32.66
C PRO A 145 18.54 3.48 -34.04
N GLU A 146 18.63 4.35 -35.04
CA GLU A 146 19.00 3.96 -36.40
C GLU A 146 20.52 4.02 -36.61
N HIS A 147 21.18 5.04 -36.06
CA HIS A 147 22.62 5.25 -36.23
C HIS A 147 23.32 5.50 -34.88
N PRO A 148 23.18 4.59 -33.90
CA PRO A 148 23.63 4.88 -32.55
C PRO A 148 25.14 4.94 -32.44
N PHE A 149 25.92 4.09 -33.14
CA PHE A 149 27.37 4.04 -32.98
C PHE A 149 28.07 5.28 -33.55
N TYR A 150 27.63 5.76 -34.71
CA TYR A 150 28.26 6.87 -35.44
C TYR A 150 27.25 7.64 -36.30
N TYR A 151 27.67 8.75 -36.92
CA TYR A 151 26.84 9.46 -37.89
C TYR A 151 26.40 8.60 -39.08
N SER A 152 25.17 8.81 -39.55
CA SER A 152 24.54 8.05 -40.66
C SER A 152 25.38 7.94 -41.93
N TYR A 153 26.13 8.97 -42.32
CA TYR A 153 26.98 8.92 -43.51
C TYR A 153 28.11 7.87 -43.42
N ARG A 154 28.53 7.49 -42.19
CA ARG A 154 29.50 6.39 -42.03
C ARG A 154 28.88 5.04 -42.28
N TYR A 155 27.62 4.83 -41.88
CA TYR A 155 26.89 3.60 -42.19
C TYR A 155 26.76 3.43 -43.70
N LEU A 156 26.33 4.49 -44.42
CA LEU A 156 26.25 4.49 -45.87
C LEU A 156 27.60 4.22 -46.55
N GLN A 157 28.69 4.77 -45.99
CA GLN A 157 30.03 4.52 -46.51
C GLN A 157 30.48 3.07 -46.28
N ASP A 158 30.20 2.51 -45.10
CA ASP A 158 30.52 1.11 -44.74
C ASP A 158 29.81 0.14 -45.69
N GLU A 159 28.50 0.35 -45.90
CA GLU A 159 27.68 -0.42 -46.84
C GLU A 159 28.20 -0.29 -48.28
N LYS A 160 28.52 0.93 -48.72
CA LYS A 160 29.02 1.20 -50.08
C LYS A 160 30.34 0.50 -50.40
N VAL A 161 31.19 0.28 -49.40
CA VAL A 161 32.46 -0.46 -49.57
C VAL A 161 32.32 -1.96 -49.26
N GLY A 162 31.10 -2.45 -49.04
CA GLY A 162 30.80 -3.85 -48.77
C GLY A 162 31.29 -4.33 -47.40
N ARG A 163 31.32 -3.44 -46.40
CA ARG A 163 31.63 -3.75 -45.00
C ARG A 163 30.39 -3.66 -44.12
N ASP A 164 30.44 -4.34 -42.99
CA ASP A 164 29.39 -4.41 -41.97
C ASP A 164 29.95 -4.16 -40.56
N GLU A 165 31.11 -3.51 -40.45
CA GLU A 165 31.81 -3.27 -39.18
C GLU A 165 30.95 -2.43 -38.23
N ILE A 166 30.30 -1.40 -38.77
CA ILE A 166 29.50 -0.46 -37.96
C ILE A 166 28.21 -1.13 -37.48
N SER A 167 27.48 -1.80 -38.37
CA SER A 167 26.28 -2.57 -38.01
C SER A 167 26.60 -3.71 -37.06
N GLY A 168 27.74 -4.40 -37.25
CA GLY A 168 28.19 -5.46 -36.36
C GLY A 168 28.50 -4.96 -34.94
N ILE A 169 29.09 -3.77 -34.80
CA ILE A 169 29.29 -3.14 -33.48
C ILE A 169 27.96 -2.77 -32.84
N ASP A 170 26.98 -2.29 -33.62
CA ASP A 170 25.65 -2.03 -33.11
C ASP A 170 24.97 -3.27 -32.55
N ASP A 171 25.01 -4.37 -33.30
CA ASP A 171 24.43 -5.65 -32.86
C ASP A 171 25.10 -6.15 -31.57
N GLN A 172 26.42 -6.05 -31.49
CA GLN A 172 27.17 -6.40 -30.27
C GLN A 172 26.78 -5.52 -29.09
N ASN A 173 26.76 -4.19 -29.27
CA ASN A 173 26.41 -3.25 -28.21
C ASN A 173 24.97 -3.43 -27.74
N ARG A 174 24.02 -3.63 -28.66
CA ARG A 174 22.62 -3.95 -28.31
C ARG A 174 22.54 -5.25 -27.52
N SER A 175 23.23 -6.30 -27.97
CA SER A 175 23.29 -7.57 -27.25
C SER A 175 23.85 -7.40 -25.83
N HIS A 176 24.93 -6.63 -25.67
CA HIS A 176 25.52 -6.32 -24.36
C HIS A 176 24.57 -5.50 -23.47
N ILE A 177 23.92 -4.47 -24.00
CA ILE A 177 22.90 -3.67 -23.32
C ILE A 177 21.78 -4.59 -22.81
N GLN A 178 21.21 -5.41 -23.69
CA GLN A 178 20.10 -6.30 -23.35
C GLN A 178 20.51 -7.34 -22.30
N LYS A 179 21.72 -7.89 -22.41
CA LYS A 179 22.26 -8.80 -21.40
C LYS A 179 22.42 -8.12 -20.04
N TYR A 180 22.93 -6.90 -20.00
CA TYR A 180 23.08 -6.13 -18.76
C TYR A 180 21.71 -5.78 -18.14
N LEU A 181 20.74 -5.34 -18.95
CA LEU A 181 19.37 -5.06 -18.52
C LEU A 181 18.68 -6.28 -17.91
N ARG A 182 18.79 -7.46 -18.54
CA ARG A 182 18.25 -8.71 -17.98
C ARG A 182 18.84 -9.04 -16.62
N ASN A 183 20.15 -8.85 -16.44
CA ASN A 183 20.78 -9.05 -15.13
C ASN A 183 20.25 -8.05 -14.11
N ILE A 184 20.12 -6.76 -14.45
CA ILE A 184 19.56 -5.74 -13.54
C ILE A 184 18.14 -6.14 -13.10
N GLN A 185 17.27 -6.49 -14.04
CA GLN A 185 15.89 -6.88 -13.75
C GLN A 185 15.83 -8.13 -12.85
N ALA A 186 16.69 -9.11 -13.09
CA ALA A 186 16.81 -10.27 -12.21
C ALA A 186 17.27 -9.87 -10.81
N MET A 187 18.28 -9.00 -10.68
CA MET A 187 18.76 -8.50 -9.38
C MET A 187 17.71 -7.67 -8.63
N GLU A 188 16.92 -6.84 -9.32
CA GLU A 188 15.80 -6.12 -8.70
C GLU A 188 14.75 -7.08 -8.15
N LYS A 189 14.45 -8.16 -8.88
CA LYS A 189 13.51 -9.18 -8.44
C LYS A 189 14.06 -9.99 -7.26
N LEU A 190 15.34 -10.36 -7.29
CA LEU A 190 16.04 -10.99 -6.18
C LEU A 190 15.95 -10.15 -4.90
N ALA A 191 16.18 -8.84 -4.99
CA ALA A 191 16.05 -7.94 -3.84
C ALA A 191 14.64 -7.95 -3.24
N ARG A 192 13.59 -7.94 -4.07
CA ARG A 192 12.19 -8.02 -3.62
C ARG A 192 11.86 -9.38 -2.98
N ILE A 193 12.38 -10.47 -3.54
CA ILE A 193 12.19 -11.82 -3.00
C ILE A 193 12.84 -11.93 -1.63
N GLN A 194 14.07 -11.46 -1.48
CA GLN A 194 14.80 -11.46 -0.20
C GLN A 194 14.06 -10.67 0.88
N ASP A 195 13.56 -9.48 0.54
CA ASP A 195 12.72 -8.68 1.45
C ASP A 195 11.44 -9.43 1.86
N LYS A 196 10.75 -10.05 0.89
CA LYS A 196 9.54 -10.85 1.12
C LYS A 196 9.80 -12.06 2.03
N ILE A 197 10.89 -12.80 1.79
CA ILE A 197 11.31 -13.92 2.65
C ILE A 197 11.58 -13.42 4.07
N ALA A 198 12.33 -12.33 4.22
CA ALA A 198 12.65 -11.76 5.52
C ALA A 198 11.40 -11.35 6.30
N THR A 199 10.42 -10.72 5.64
CA THR A 199 9.13 -10.38 6.24
C THR A 199 8.32 -11.62 6.61
N LEU A 200 8.20 -12.63 5.74
CA LEU A 200 7.50 -13.87 6.07
C LEU A 200 8.12 -14.59 7.26
N ARG A 201 9.45 -14.65 7.35
CA ARG A 201 10.16 -15.25 8.48
C ARG A 201 9.93 -14.48 9.78
N ARG A 202 9.93 -13.13 9.72
CA ARG A 202 9.60 -12.28 10.88
C ARG A 202 8.20 -12.57 11.41
N HIS A 203 7.22 -12.64 10.51
CA HIS A 203 5.83 -12.95 10.85
C HIS A 203 5.64 -14.38 11.36
N GLN A 204 6.37 -15.34 10.81
CA GLN A 204 6.44 -16.70 11.33
C GLN A 204 6.97 -16.70 12.78
N THR A 205 8.04 -15.97 13.08
CA THR A 205 8.58 -15.83 14.43
C THR A 205 7.55 -15.20 15.39
N ILE A 206 6.88 -14.12 14.98
CA ILE A 206 5.81 -13.49 15.79
C ILE A 206 4.70 -14.50 16.12
N ASN A 207 4.24 -15.28 15.13
CA ASN A 207 3.21 -16.29 15.35
C ASN A 207 3.70 -17.44 16.25
N GLN A 208 4.96 -17.86 16.14
CA GLN A 208 5.56 -18.88 17.00
C GLN A 208 5.73 -18.40 18.45
N GLU A 209 6.21 -17.17 18.65
CA GLU A 209 6.41 -16.57 19.97
C GLU A 209 5.08 -16.34 20.71
N ALA A 210 4.00 -16.06 19.98
CA ALA A 210 2.66 -15.96 20.56
C ALA A 210 2.18 -17.30 21.17
N GLY A 211 2.63 -18.43 20.64
CA GLY A 211 2.34 -19.77 21.17
C GLY A 211 0.88 -20.22 21.08
N THR A 212 0.02 -19.47 20.39
CA THR A 212 -1.41 -19.74 20.21
C THR A 212 -1.78 -19.81 18.73
N PRO A 213 -2.74 -20.66 18.33
CA PRO A 213 -3.18 -20.74 16.93
C PRO A 213 -4.03 -19.53 16.50
N THR A 214 -4.49 -18.72 17.44
CA THR A 214 -5.35 -17.55 17.21
C THR A 214 -4.75 -16.28 17.78
N VAL A 215 -5.30 -15.14 17.37
CA VAL A 215 -5.08 -13.83 17.95
C VAL A 215 -6.43 -13.18 18.27
N SER A 216 -6.57 -12.64 19.48
CA SER A 216 -7.77 -11.93 19.91
C SER A 216 -7.86 -10.55 19.25
N MET A 217 -9.05 -10.17 18.79
CA MET A 217 -9.36 -8.83 18.30
C MET A 217 -10.66 -8.33 18.93
N GLU A 218 -10.67 -7.09 19.42
CA GLU A 218 -11.90 -6.43 19.86
C GLU A 218 -12.62 -5.80 18.66
N VAL A 219 -13.91 -6.12 18.50
CA VAL A 219 -14.81 -5.45 17.57
C VAL A 219 -15.78 -4.62 18.38
N MET A 220 -15.65 -3.30 18.26
CA MET A 220 -16.51 -2.33 18.92
C MET A 220 -17.43 -1.68 17.90
N GLY A 221 -18.72 -1.67 18.20
CA GLY A 221 -19.73 -0.90 17.49
C GLY A 221 -20.20 0.28 18.33
N VAL A 222 -20.18 1.48 17.73
CA VAL A 222 -20.66 2.72 18.36
C VAL A 222 -21.75 3.31 17.48
N ARG A 223 -22.91 3.61 18.06
CA ARG A 223 -24.01 4.35 17.41
C ARG A 223 -24.22 5.67 18.12
N ILE A 224 -24.25 6.76 17.35
CA ILE A 224 -24.58 8.12 17.79
C ILE A 224 -25.62 8.69 16.81
N GLY A 225 -26.90 8.56 17.13
CA GLY A 225 -27.98 8.89 16.20
C GLY A 225 -27.93 8.03 14.95
N ASP A 226 -27.70 8.66 13.80
CA ASP A 226 -27.56 7.97 12.51
C ASP A 226 -26.12 7.52 12.23
N PHE A 227 -25.13 8.09 12.92
CA PHE A 227 -23.73 7.73 12.76
C PHE A 227 -23.48 6.37 13.42
N VAL A 228 -22.93 5.43 12.66
CA VAL A 228 -22.52 4.11 13.15
C VAL A 228 -21.07 3.84 12.76
N LEU A 229 -20.27 3.40 13.73
CA LEU A 229 -18.86 3.07 13.55
C LEU A 229 -18.60 1.63 14.01
N ILE A 230 -17.94 0.84 13.18
CA ILE A 230 -17.37 -0.46 13.58
C ILE A 230 -15.84 -0.38 13.54
N THR A 231 -15.18 -0.88 14.59
CA THR A 231 -13.72 -0.87 14.70
C THR A 231 -13.07 -2.11 14.09
N ASN A 232 -11.79 -1.99 13.76
CA ASN A 232 -10.94 -3.08 13.29
C ASN A 232 -9.49 -2.82 13.76
N SER A 233 -8.81 -3.84 14.29
CA SER A 233 -7.43 -3.73 14.79
C SER A 233 -6.36 -4.03 13.74
N THR A 234 -6.73 -4.26 12.49
CA THR A 234 -5.80 -4.42 11.36
C THR A 234 -5.60 -3.10 10.61
N GLU A 235 -4.79 -3.13 9.57
CA GLU A 235 -4.86 -2.23 8.42
C GLU A 235 -5.82 -2.84 7.38
N PRO A 236 -7.15 -2.64 7.49
CA PRO A 236 -8.09 -3.27 6.58
C PRO A 236 -7.98 -2.64 5.18
N LEU A 237 -8.04 -3.50 4.17
CA LEU A 237 -8.13 -3.06 2.78
C LEU A 237 -9.54 -2.58 2.46
N VAL A 238 -9.66 -1.76 1.40
CA VAL A 238 -10.90 -1.10 0.96
C VAL A 238 -12.07 -2.06 0.90
N GLN A 239 -11.87 -3.26 0.35
CA GLN A 239 -12.95 -4.22 0.16
C GLN A 239 -13.61 -4.64 1.48
N VAL A 240 -12.85 -4.78 2.57
CA VAL A 240 -13.41 -5.11 3.90
C VAL A 240 -14.29 -3.97 4.41
N GLY A 241 -13.85 -2.72 4.19
CA GLY A 241 -14.65 -1.53 4.51
C GLY A 241 -15.92 -1.40 3.64
N LEU A 242 -15.88 -1.84 2.39
CA LEU A 242 -17.04 -1.85 1.50
C LEU A 242 -18.03 -2.95 1.88
N ASN A 243 -17.56 -4.17 2.17
CA ASN A 243 -18.38 -5.28 2.64
C ASN A 243 -19.16 -4.90 3.90
N LEU A 244 -18.48 -4.27 4.86
CA LEU A 244 -19.12 -3.75 6.08
C LEU A 244 -20.28 -2.80 5.77
N LYS A 245 -20.05 -1.84 4.86
CA LYS A 245 -21.06 -0.84 4.48
C LYS A 245 -22.23 -1.47 3.75
N GLU A 246 -21.97 -2.42 2.87
CA GLU A 246 -23.01 -3.17 2.14
C GLU A 246 -23.88 -4.01 3.08
N ALA A 247 -23.27 -4.63 4.09
CA ALA A 247 -23.98 -5.44 5.07
C ALA A 247 -24.78 -4.61 6.09
N SER A 248 -24.56 -3.30 6.17
CA SER A 248 -25.11 -2.48 7.24
C SER A 248 -26.55 -2.03 6.99
N PRO A 249 -27.43 -2.11 8.01
CA PRO A 249 -28.77 -1.54 7.94
C PRO A 249 -28.78 -0.01 8.08
N PHE A 250 -27.64 0.62 8.42
CA PHE A 250 -27.53 2.07 8.61
C PHE A 250 -26.85 2.75 7.42
N GLU A 251 -27.46 3.81 6.89
CA GLU A 251 -26.92 4.60 5.78
C GLU A 251 -25.54 5.19 6.08
N HIS A 252 -25.30 5.62 7.33
CA HIS A 252 -24.07 6.29 7.75
C HIS A 252 -23.18 5.37 8.58
N THR A 253 -22.78 4.25 7.96
CA THR A 253 -21.86 3.27 8.54
C THR A 253 -20.42 3.52 8.13
N PHE A 254 -19.53 3.58 9.11
CA PHE A 254 -18.11 3.84 8.95
C PHE A 254 -17.27 2.73 9.57
N MET A 255 -16.04 2.61 9.09
CA MET A 255 -15.02 1.75 9.68
C MET A 255 -13.94 2.61 10.32
N ALA A 256 -13.50 2.22 11.52
CA ALA A 256 -12.26 2.71 12.11
C ALA A 256 -11.22 1.56 12.13
N GLY A 257 -10.27 1.59 11.19
CA GLY A 257 -9.10 0.72 11.24
C GLY A 257 -8.14 1.13 12.36
N TYR A 258 -7.08 0.35 12.58
CA TYR A 258 -6.03 0.68 13.55
C TYR A 258 -6.53 0.92 14.99
N THR A 259 -7.68 0.34 15.35
CA THR A 259 -8.38 0.66 16.61
C THR A 259 -8.36 -0.52 17.57
N ASN A 260 -8.11 -0.24 18.85
CA ASN A 260 -8.09 -1.19 19.98
C ASN A 260 -7.10 -2.35 19.83
N GLY A 261 -6.07 -2.16 19.00
CA GLY A 261 -5.02 -3.13 18.74
C GLY A 261 -4.34 -2.85 17.41
N TYR A 262 -3.27 -3.60 17.13
CA TYR A 262 -2.57 -3.57 15.84
C TYR A 262 -2.13 -4.99 15.47
N ILE A 263 -2.74 -5.57 14.44
CA ILE A 263 -2.50 -6.94 13.96
C ILE A 263 -2.01 -6.92 12.50
N HIS A 264 -1.23 -5.89 12.14
CA HIS A 264 -0.78 -5.65 10.77
C HIS A 264 -1.95 -5.62 9.77
N TYR A 265 -1.73 -6.05 8.52
CA TYR A 265 -2.71 -5.95 7.45
C TYR A 265 -3.85 -6.95 7.59
N GLY A 266 -5.04 -6.52 7.19
CA GLY A 266 -6.23 -7.35 7.04
C GLY A 266 -6.71 -7.39 5.58
N PRO A 267 -6.09 -8.23 4.72
CA PRO A 267 -6.50 -8.38 3.33
C PRO A 267 -7.68 -9.35 3.18
N PRO A 268 -8.61 -9.11 2.24
CA PRO A 268 -9.65 -10.07 1.89
C PRO A 268 -9.05 -11.43 1.51
N ALA A 269 -9.80 -12.51 1.77
CA ALA A 269 -9.41 -13.87 1.42
C ALA A 269 -9.04 -14.01 -0.07
N SER A 270 -9.69 -13.26 -0.96
CA SER A 270 -9.41 -13.22 -2.39
C SER A 270 -8.03 -12.68 -2.76
N GLU A 271 -7.38 -11.93 -1.88
CA GLU A 271 -6.05 -11.36 -2.14
C GLU A 271 -4.92 -12.35 -1.84
N TYR A 272 -5.14 -13.35 -0.98
CA TYR A 272 -4.09 -14.28 -0.55
C TYR A 272 -3.36 -14.97 -1.72
N PRO A 273 -4.05 -15.49 -2.76
CA PRO A 273 -3.38 -16.08 -3.92
C PRO A 273 -2.51 -15.11 -4.72
N LYS A 274 -2.73 -13.80 -4.63
CA LYS A 274 -1.96 -12.78 -5.36
C LYS A 274 -0.63 -12.47 -4.68
N GLY A 275 -0.51 -12.72 -3.37
CA GLY A 275 0.75 -12.57 -2.64
C GLY A 275 1.34 -11.16 -2.64
N GLY A 276 0.48 -10.12 -2.63
CA GLY A 276 0.86 -8.71 -2.52
C GLY A 276 1.59 -8.37 -1.22
N TYR A 277 1.95 -7.10 -1.06
CA TYR A 277 2.64 -6.62 0.13
C TYR A 277 1.77 -6.81 1.38
N GLU A 278 0.50 -6.45 1.28
CA GLU A 278 -0.50 -6.54 2.34
C GLU A 278 -0.71 -7.99 2.81
N VAL A 279 -0.66 -8.96 1.89
CA VAL A 279 -0.74 -10.40 2.20
C VAL A 279 0.54 -10.92 2.83
N THR A 280 1.68 -10.34 2.45
CA THR A 280 2.99 -10.69 3.01
C THR A 280 3.10 -10.17 4.44
N GLU A 281 2.59 -8.97 4.70
CA GLU A 281 2.56 -8.34 6.02
C GLU A 281 1.41 -8.83 6.93
N CYS A 282 0.54 -9.71 6.44
CA CYS A 282 -0.59 -10.23 7.20
C CYS A 282 -0.20 -11.45 8.06
N LEU A 283 -0.55 -11.41 9.34
CA LEU A 283 -0.38 -12.51 10.30
C LEU A 283 -1.54 -13.51 10.31
N LEU A 284 -2.67 -13.15 9.70
CA LEU A 284 -3.93 -13.86 9.80
C LEU A 284 -4.10 -14.86 8.65
N ALA A 285 -4.77 -15.98 8.93
CA ALA A 285 -5.22 -16.90 7.89
C ALA A 285 -6.47 -16.34 7.19
N PRO A 286 -6.75 -16.70 5.92
CA PRO A 286 -7.80 -16.08 5.10
C PRO A 286 -9.19 -15.99 5.74
N GLU A 287 -9.53 -16.94 6.61
CA GLU A 287 -10.80 -17.06 7.32
C GLU A 287 -11.08 -15.87 8.25
N TRP A 288 -10.05 -15.08 8.60
CA TRP A 288 -10.20 -13.90 9.46
C TRP A 288 -11.26 -12.93 8.93
N GLN A 289 -11.36 -12.79 7.60
CA GLN A 289 -12.27 -11.85 6.95
C GLN A 289 -13.72 -12.21 7.28
N GLU A 290 -14.12 -13.46 7.04
CA GLU A 290 -15.49 -13.94 7.27
C GLU A 290 -15.84 -13.83 8.75
N ILE A 291 -14.95 -14.27 9.65
CA ILE A 291 -15.15 -14.19 11.10
C ILE A 291 -15.38 -12.74 11.56
N TYR A 292 -14.59 -11.80 11.03
CA TYR A 292 -14.74 -10.38 11.35
C TYR A 292 -16.05 -9.80 10.80
N GLU A 293 -16.33 -10.03 9.51
CA GLU A 293 -17.50 -9.46 8.83
C GLU A 293 -18.81 -9.98 9.43
N ASP A 294 -18.88 -11.27 9.79
CA ASP A 294 -20.02 -11.86 10.49
C ASP A 294 -20.23 -11.23 11.87
N LYS A 295 -19.16 -11.07 12.65
CA LYS A 295 -19.25 -10.42 13.96
C LYS A 295 -19.66 -8.96 13.84
N ALA A 296 -19.09 -8.23 12.88
CA ALA A 296 -19.43 -6.85 12.62
C ALA A 296 -20.91 -6.70 12.27
N LYS A 297 -21.44 -7.60 11.43
CA LYS A 297 -22.86 -7.65 11.09
C LYS A 297 -23.75 -7.93 12.30
N GLU A 298 -23.39 -8.91 13.14
CA GLU A 298 -24.12 -9.19 14.38
C GLU A 298 -24.18 -7.97 15.29
N ILE A 299 -23.07 -7.24 15.44
CA ILE A 299 -23.02 -6.01 16.23
C ILE A 299 -23.91 -4.92 15.61
N LEU A 300 -23.89 -4.76 14.28
CA LEU A 300 -24.75 -3.81 13.58
C LEU A 300 -26.24 -4.12 13.81
N ASP A 301 -26.64 -5.39 13.74
CA ASP A 301 -28.02 -5.80 14.01
C ASP A 301 -28.45 -5.51 15.46
N ARG A 302 -27.53 -5.67 16.42
CA ARG A 302 -27.76 -5.36 17.84
C ARG A 302 -27.77 -3.86 18.14
N LEU A 303 -27.19 -3.03 17.28
CA LEU A 303 -27.19 -1.57 17.43
C LEU A 303 -28.51 -0.93 16.97
N GLN A 304 -29.40 -1.67 16.27
CA GLN A 304 -30.70 -1.17 15.80
C GLN A 304 -31.64 -0.78 16.94
#